data_AF-A0A3D3L4V0-F1
#
_entry.id   AF-A0A3D3L4V0-F1
#
_cell.length_a   1.000
_cell.length_b   1.000
_cell.length_c   1.000
_cell.angle_alpha   90.00
_cell.angle_beta   90.00
_cell.angle_gamma   90.00
#
_symmetry.space_group_name_H-M   'P 1'
#
loop_
_entity.id
_entity.type
_entity.pdbx_description
1 polymer ?
#
loop_
_entity_poly.entity_id
_entity_poly.type
_entity_poly.pdbx_seq_one_letter_code
_entity_poly.pdbx_strand_id
1 'polypeptide(L)'
;MNIISTNVYVGPNRYARFPVIRHILDLGILEDWPTVKLGNKFIDTLLVLLPGLEEHGCSYQTPGGFVRRLKEKEGTWLGHVMEHVAIELQNIAGSEVTFGKTRSTDIKGQYNMVFQYLQRDVGLESGRLARQLLQDLLPQDLKDQMEDIDPDFNFEKERDDFIRFAQRFEFGPSTASLVKAARERDIPAMRLNQYSLVQFGQGKYQKRIQATVTNETRHISVEIASDKDDTNSLLNDLGLPVPIQKLVYNKKEAVRMANRIGYPVVVKPLNANHGRGVSINLTENEQVQSAFKIARERGSSKGVLVESFITGLDHRMLVVNGKLIAVAKRVPGHVTGDGKDSIQRLIDIVNSDPR
;
A
#
# COMPACT_ATOMS: atom_id res chain seq x y z
N MET A 1 -0.04 16.37 -27.61
CA MET A 1 -1.30 15.96 -26.96
C MET A 1 -1.36 16.58 -25.58
N ASN A 2 -2.33 17.46 -25.35
CA ASN A 2 -2.46 18.24 -24.12
C ASN A 2 -3.72 17.83 -23.35
N ILE A 3 -3.65 17.88 -22.02
CA ILE A 3 -4.83 17.72 -21.17
C ILE A 3 -5.40 19.12 -20.92
N ILE A 4 -6.51 19.46 -21.57
CA ILE A 4 -7.19 20.75 -21.42
C ILE A 4 -7.83 20.88 -20.04
N SER A 5 -8.48 19.81 -19.58
CA SER A 5 -9.12 19.78 -18.27
C SER A 5 -9.17 18.38 -17.70
N THR A 6 -9.19 18.33 -16.36
CA THR A 6 -9.29 17.10 -15.59
C THR A 6 -10.45 17.21 -14.61
N ASN A 7 -11.35 16.23 -14.63
CA ASN A 7 -12.42 16.09 -13.66
C ASN A 7 -12.32 14.73 -12.98
N VAL A 8 -12.33 14.73 -11.64
CA VAL A 8 -12.31 13.51 -10.82
C VAL A 8 -13.70 13.27 -10.25
N TYR A 9 -14.35 12.20 -10.66
CA TYR A 9 -15.67 11.81 -10.16
C TYR A 9 -15.51 10.78 -9.05
N VAL A 10 -15.90 11.12 -7.83
CA VAL A 10 -15.66 10.31 -6.61
C VAL A 10 -16.72 9.24 -6.32
N GLY A 11 -17.69 9.07 -7.21
CA GLY A 11 -18.82 8.14 -7.03
C GLY A 11 -19.65 8.01 -8.31
N PRO A 12 -20.89 7.48 -8.22
CA PRO A 12 -21.79 7.37 -9.36
C PRO A 12 -21.94 8.70 -10.10
N ASN A 13 -21.81 8.65 -11.43
CA ASN A 13 -21.77 9.82 -12.29
C ASN A 13 -22.35 9.47 -13.67
N ARG A 14 -22.37 10.44 -14.60
CA ARG A 14 -22.95 10.27 -15.94
C ARG A 14 -22.24 9.23 -16.82
N TYR A 15 -21.01 8.84 -16.49
CA TYR A 15 -20.20 7.90 -17.28
C TYR A 15 -20.22 6.49 -16.70
N ALA A 16 -20.22 6.36 -15.38
CA ALA A 16 -20.19 5.08 -14.67
C ALA A 16 -20.83 5.15 -13.28
N ARG A 17 -21.16 3.98 -12.71
CA ARG A 17 -21.65 3.85 -11.33
C ARG A 17 -20.53 3.82 -10.29
N PHE A 18 -19.29 3.96 -10.71
CA PHE A 18 -18.08 3.93 -9.88
C PHE A 18 -17.18 5.14 -10.19
N PRO A 19 -16.16 5.40 -9.36
CA PRO A 19 -15.25 6.54 -9.57
C PRO A 19 -14.49 6.46 -10.90
N VAL A 20 -14.41 7.59 -11.59
CA VAL A 20 -13.70 7.73 -12.88
C VAL A 20 -12.99 9.08 -12.95
N ILE A 21 -11.89 9.13 -13.70
CA ILE A 21 -11.23 10.38 -14.10
C ILE A 21 -11.64 10.67 -15.54
N ARG A 22 -11.98 11.92 -15.84
CA ARG A 22 -12.17 12.42 -17.19
C ARG A 22 -11.07 13.43 -17.52
N HIS A 23 -10.36 13.18 -18.61
CA HIS A 23 -9.56 14.18 -19.28
C HIS A 23 -10.29 14.66 -20.54
N ILE A 24 -10.30 15.98 -20.76
CA ILE A 24 -10.49 16.51 -22.11
C ILE A 24 -9.10 16.61 -22.73
N LEU A 25 -8.84 15.79 -23.73
CA LEU A 25 -7.58 15.76 -24.47
C LEU A 25 -7.70 16.61 -25.72
N ASP A 26 -6.63 17.35 -26.04
CA ASP A 26 -6.39 17.94 -27.36
C ASP A 26 -5.25 17.17 -28.03
N LEU A 27 -5.52 16.50 -29.15
CA LEU A 27 -4.49 15.78 -29.88
C LEU A 27 -3.57 16.73 -30.67
N GLY A 28 -4.02 17.94 -30.99
CA GLY A 28 -3.30 18.88 -31.85
C GLY A 28 -2.93 18.22 -33.19
N ILE A 29 -1.64 18.31 -33.56
CA ILE A 29 -1.14 17.68 -34.78
C ILE A 29 -1.39 16.16 -34.83
N LEU A 30 -1.50 15.49 -33.67
CA LEU A 30 -1.65 14.04 -33.59
C LEU A 30 -3.07 13.55 -33.95
N GLU A 31 -4.01 14.47 -34.18
CA GLU A 31 -5.33 14.12 -34.73
C GLU A 31 -5.21 13.45 -36.12
N ASP A 32 -4.21 13.87 -36.90
CA ASP A 32 -3.93 13.34 -38.24
C ASP A 32 -2.98 12.14 -38.22
N TRP A 33 -2.68 11.58 -37.04
CA TRP A 33 -1.75 10.46 -36.83
C TRP A 33 -2.38 9.33 -36.02
N PRO A 34 -3.35 8.61 -36.60
CA PRO A 34 -3.85 7.40 -35.97
C PRO A 34 -2.77 6.30 -35.97
N THR A 35 -2.92 5.28 -35.13
CA THR A 35 -1.87 4.30 -34.82
C THR A 35 -1.29 3.59 -36.02
N VAL A 36 -2.07 3.32 -37.07
CA VAL A 36 -1.55 2.70 -38.30
C VAL A 36 -0.59 3.63 -39.04
N LYS A 37 -0.84 4.95 -39.01
CA LYS A 37 0.05 5.96 -39.62
C LYS A 37 1.32 6.20 -38.78
N LEU A 38 1.24 6.05 -37.46
CA LEU A 38 2.41 6.04 -36.58
C LEU A 38 3.33 4.83 -36.83
N GLY A 39 2.78 3.76 -37.43
CA GLY A 39 3.50 2.61 -37.93
C GLY A 39 3.72 1.50 -36.90
N ASN A 40 4.12 0.32 -37.40
CA ASN A 40 4.28 -0.88 -36.57
C ASN A 40 5.32 -0.73 -35.46
N LYS A 41 6.38 0.05 -35.70
CA LYS A 41 7.41 0.30 -34.68
C LYS A 41 6.80 0.89 -33.40
N PHE A 42 5.93 1.89 -33.53
CA PHE A 42 5.22 2.48 -32.39
C PHE A 42 4.38 1.43 -31.65
N ILE A 43 3.58 0.66 -32.40
CA ILE A 43 2.66 -0.34 -31.84
C ILE A 43 3.43 -1.46 -31.13
N ASP A 44 4.44 -2.02 -31.78
CA ASP A 44 5.18 -3.16 -31.26
C ASP A 44 6.04 -2.76 -30.05
N THR A 45 6.65 -1.56 -30.06
CA THR A 45 7.35 -1.05 -28.86
C THR A 45 6.38 -0.82 -27.70
N LEU A 46 5.18 -0.27 -27.94
CA LEU A 46 4.16 -0.11 -26.90
C LEU A 46 3.78 -1.44 -26.24
N LEU A 47 3.55 -2.49 -27.04
CA LEU A 47 3.18 -3.82 -26.54
C LEU A 47 4.32 -4.52 -25.80
N VAL A 48 5.58 -4.29 -26.21
CA VAL A 48 6.75 -4.80 -25.48
C VAL A 48 6.87 -4.15 -24.10
N LEU A 49 6.65 -2.83 -24.01
CA LEU A 49 6.73 -2.11 -22.75
C LEU A 49 5.54 -2.39 -21.82
N LEU A 50 4.37 -2.68 -22.38
CA LEU A 50 3.12 -2.93 -21.67
C LEU A 50 2.40 -4.17 -22.21
N PRO A 51 2.90 -5.38 -21.91
CA PRO A 51 2.37 -6.63 -22.49
C PRO A 51 0.93 -6.94 -22.07
N GLY A 52 0.45 -6.46 -20.91
CA GLY A 52 -0.94 -6.67 -20.49
C GLY A 52 -1.97 -5.99 -21.39
N LEU A 53 -1.56 -5.04 -22.25
CA LEU A 53 -2.42 -4.48 -23.30
C LEU A 53 -2.94 -5.54 -24.28
N GLU A 54 -2.27 -6.69 -24.40
CA GLU A 54 -2.77 -7.82 -25.20
C GLU A 54 -4.07 -8.41 -24.65
N GLU A 55 -4.32 -8.33 -23.34
CA GLU A 55 -5.55 -8.83 -22.73
C GLU A 55 -6.72 -7.84 -22.84
N HIS A 56 -6.47 -6.62 -23.30
CA HIS A 56 -7.49 -5.57 -23.37
C HIS A 56 -8.50 -5.82 -24.50
N GLY A 57 -9.79 -5.96 -24.14
CA GLY A 57 -10.82 -6.29 -25.11
C GLY A 57 -11.41 -5.14 -25.93
N CYS A 58 -11.30 -3.90 -25.46
CA CYS A 58 -11.86 -2.71 -26.12
C CYS A 58 -13.33 -2.93 -26.56
N SER A 59 -13.71 -2.56 -27.79
CA SER A 59 -15.05 -2.74 -28.35
C SER A 59 -15.39 -4.19 -28.70
N TYR A 60 -14.39 -5.04 -28.86
CA TYR A 60 -14.57 -6.45 -29.23
C TYR A 60 -14.87 -7.34 -28.01
N GLN A 61 -14.59 -6.85 -26.79
CA GLN A 61 -14.84 -7.55 -25.52
C GLN A 61 -14.17 -8.93 -25.41
N THR A 62 -13.11 -9.15 -26.20
CA THR A 62 -12.30 -10.38 -26.21
C THR A 62 -10.82 -10.01 -26.10
N PRO A 63 -9.98 -10.83 -25.43
CA PRO A 63 -8.53 -10.65 -25.45
C PRO A 63 -7.99 -10.38 -26.87
N GLY A 64 -7.03 -9.48 -26.99
CA GLY A 64 -6.46 -8.99 -28.25
C GLY A 64 -7.31 -7.93 -28.97
N GLY A 65 -8.51 -7.61 -28.48
CA GLY A 65 -9.42 -6.66 -29.13
C GLY A 65 -8.83 -5.26 -29.28
N PHE A 66 -8.08 -4.77 -28.30
CA PHE A 66 -7.38 -3.50 -28.38
C PHE A 66 -6.24 -3.54 -29.40
N VAL A 67 -5.41 -4.60 -29.38
CA VAL A 67 -4.32 -4.80 -30.35
C VAL A 67 -4.84 -4.79 -31.79
N ARG A 68 -5.99 -5.43 -32.02
CA ARG A 68 -6.67 -5.38 -33.32
C ARG A 68 -7.04 -3.95 -33.71
N ARG A 69 -7.58 -3.14 -32.79
CA ARG A 69 -7.89 -1.72 -33.05
C ARG A 69 -6.64 -0.87 -33.32
N LEU A 70 -5.48 -1.23 -32.78
CA LEU A 70 -4.22 -0.53 -33.09
C LEU A 70 -3.78 -0.78 -34.54
N LYS A 71 -4.01 -1.98 -35.07
CA LYS A 71 -3.45 -2.46 -36.35
C LYS A 71 -4.43 -2.47 -37.53
N GLU A 72 -5.73 -2.65 -37.29
CA GLU A 72 -6.74 -2.79 -38.35
C GLU A 72 -7.23 -1.43 -38.89
N LYS A 73 -7.55 -1.38 -40.18
CA LYS A 73 -8.08 -0.20 -40.90
C LYS A 73 -7.12 1.00 -40.77
N GLU A 74 -7.61 2.14 -40.31
CA GLU A 74 -6.83 3.35 -40.02
C GLU A 74 -6.20 3.32 -38.62
N GLY A 75 -6.47 2.28 -37.82
CA GLY A 75 -6.05 2.19 -36.43
C GLY A 75 -7.01 2.92 -35.49
N THR A 76 -6.44 3.55 -34.46
CA THR A 76 -7.16 4.38 -33.50
C THR A 76 -6.37 5.62 -33.12
N TRP A 77 -7.03 6.61 -32.53
CA TRP A 77 -6.41 7.85 -32.07
C TRP A 77 -5.75 7.70 -30.70
N LEU A 78 -4.70 8.51 -30.46
CA LEU A 78 -3.89 8.45 -29.24
C LEU A 78 -4.67 8.73 -27.96
N GLY A 79 -5.79 9.45 -28.00
CA GLY A 79 -6.64 9.61 -26.82
C GLY A 79 -7.21 8.27 -26.32
N HIS A 80 -7.57 7.38 -27.25
CA HIS A 80 -8.05 6.04 -26.93
C HIS A 80 -6.90 5.09 -26.57
N VAL A 81 -5.70 5.29 -27.12
CA VAL A 81 -4.51 4.55 -26.69
C VAL A 81 -4.14 4.93 -25.24
N MET A 82 -4.14 6.23 -24.93
CA MET A 82 -3.84 6.77 -23.60
C MET A 82 -4.78 6.22 -22.52
N GLU A 83 -6.06 6.04 -22.85
CA GLU A 83 -7.04 5.40 -21.98
C GLU A 83 -6.59 3.99 -21.57
N HIS A 84 -6.27 3.13 -22.54
CA HIS A 84 -5.86 1.76 -22.27
C HIS A 84 -4.50 1.69 -21.57
N VAL A 85 -3.58 2.59 -21.89
CA VAL A 85 -2.27 2.69 -21.20
C VAL A 85 -2.46 3.12 -19.75
N ALA A 86 -3.33 4.10 -19.45
CA ALA A 86 -3.60 4.52 -18.07
C ALA A 86 -4.26 3.41 -17.24
N ILE A 87 -5.13 2.59 -17.87
CA ILE A 87 -5.72 1.41 -17.23
C ILE A 87 -4.64 0.36 -16.95
N GLU A 88 -3.80 0.04 -17.93
CA GLU A 88 -2.76 -0.97 -17.78
C GLU A 88 -1.71 -0.58 -16.73
N LEU A 89 -1.28 0.69 -16.71
CA LEU A 89 -0.35 1.17 -15.69
C LEU A 89 -0.93 0.97 -14.28
N GLN A 90 -2.21 1.28 -14.07
CA GLN A 90 -2.89 1.01 -12.80
C GLN A 90 -2.89 -0.48 -12.44
N ASN A 91 -3.14 -1.36 -13.40
CA ASN A 91 -3.12 -2.82 -13.19
C ASN A 91 -1.72 -3.34 -12.82
N ILE A 92 -0.66 -2.85 -13.50
CA ILE A 92 0.74 -3.15 -13.16
C ILE A 92 1.06 -2.72 -11.72
N ALA A 93 0.48 -1.61 -11.26
CA ALA A 93 0.60 -1.12 -9.90
C ALA A 93 -0.36 -1.80 -8.90
N GLY A 94 -1.05 -2.88 -9.27
CA GLY A 94 -1.91 -3.67 -8.39
C GLY A 94 -3.35 -3.17 -8.24
N SER A 95 -3.75 -2.12 -8.97
CA SER A 95 -5.12 -1.63 -8.97
C SER A 95 -5.97 -2.34 -10.02
N GLU A 96 -6.91 -3.18 -9.60
CA GLU A 96 -7.82 -3.89 -10.51
C GLU A 96 -8.87 -2.93 -11.14
N VAL A 97 -8.55 -2.37 -12.31
CA VAL A 97 -9.43 -1.48 -13.08
C VAL A 97 -9.52 -1.92 -14.55
N THR A 98 -10.70 -1.77 -15.14
CA THR A 98 -10.96 -2.28 -16.50
C THR A 98 -11.76 -1.33 -17.38
N PHE A 99 -12.45 -0.36 -16.80
CA PHE A 99 -13.33 0.52 -17.56
C PHE A 99 -12.59 1.72 -18.15
N GLY A 100 -12.78 1.91 -19.45
CA GLY A 100 -12.37 3.09 -20.21
C GLY A 100 -13.40 3.45 -21.28
N LYS A 101 -13.49 4.74 -21.61
CA LYS A 101 -14.28 5.24 -22.74
C LYS A 101 -13.77 6.57 -23.27
N THR A 102 -13.36 6.58 -24.53
CA THR A 102 -12.92 7.79 -25.25
C THR A 102 -13.90 8.15 -26.35
N ARG A 103 -14.37 9.40 -26.38
CA ARG A 103 -15.30 9.92 -27.40
C ARG A 103 -14.95 11.36 -27.79
N SER A 104 -15.08 11.71 -29.06
CA SER A 104 -14.87 13.07 -29.56
C SER A 104 -15.79 14.06 -28.85
N THR A 105 -15.33 15.31 -28.73
CA THR A 105 -16.15 16.44 -28.32
C THR A 105 -16.76 17.13 -29.56
N ASP A 106 -17.42 18.27 -29.36
CA ASP A 106 -17.90 19.11 -30.46
C ASP A 106 -16.76 19.85 -31.19
N ILE A 107 -15.53 19.82 -30.64
CA ILE A 107 -14.33 20.43 -31.22
C ILE A 107 -13.47 19.33 -31.83
N LYS A 108 -13.16 19.47 -33.13
CA LYS A 108 -12.28 18.51 -33.84
C LYS A 108 -10.92 18.42 -33.16
N GLY A 109 -10.36 17.21 -33.05
CA GLY A 109 -9.09 16.96 -32.36
C GLY A 109 -9.21 16.86 -30.85
N GLN A 110 -10.39 17.15 -30.27
CA GLN A 110 -10.63 17.04 -28.84
C GLN A 110 -11.47 15.82 -28.47
N TYR A 111 -11.11 15.18 -27.36
CA TYR A 111 -11.73 13.95 -26.89
C TYR A 111 -12.00 13.98 -25.39
N ASN A 112 -13.17 13.50 -24.99
CA ASN A 112 -13.45 13.07 -23.62
C ASN A 112 -12.87 11.67 -23.43
N MET A 113 -11.72 11.57 -22.75
CA MET A 113 -11.14 10.31 -22.30
C MET A 113 -11.56 10.06 -20.85
N VAL A 114 -12.31 8.99 -20.61
CA VAL A 114 -12.78 8.59 -19.28
C VAL A 114 -12.17 7.25 -18.92
N PHE A 115 -11.62 7.11 -17.72
CA PHE A 115 -11.09 5.83 -17.23
C PHE A 115 -11.34 5.66 -15.74
N GLN A 116 -11.46 4.41 -15.31
CA GLN A 116 -11.70 4.03 -13.93
C GLN A 116 -10.45 4.21 -13.06
N TYR A 117 -10.66 4.50 -11.78
CA TYR A 117 -9.61 4.48 -10.77
C TYR A 117 -10.13 3.90 -9.45
N LEU A 118 -9.24 3.30 -8.65
CA LEU A 118 -9.52 2.91 -7.26
C LEU A 118 -8.95 3.91 -6.25
N GLN A 119 -7.77 4.46 -6.52
CA GLN A 119 -7.15 5.53 -5.74
C GLN A 119 -6.88 6.73 -6.65
N ARG A 120 -7.31 7.91 -6.21
CA ARG A 120 -7.36 9.14 -7.02
C ARG A 120 -6.01 9.54 -7.59
N ASP A 121 -4.99 9.58 -6.74
CA ASP A 121 -3.68 10.11 -7.08
C ASP A 121 -2.93 9.11 -7.99
N VAL A 122 -3.08 7.81 -7.75
CA VAL A 122 -2.62 6.73 -8.65
C VAL A 122 -3.29 6.84 -10.01
N GLY A 123 -4.60 7.09 -10.07
CA GLY A 123 -5.31 7.30 -11.32
C GLY A 123 -4.80 8.53 -12.08
N LEU A 124 -4.63 9.67 -11.41
CA LEU A 124 -4.10 10.89 -12.02
C LEU A 124 -2.68 10.70 -12.54
N GLU A 125 -1.84 10.07 -11.74
CA GLU A 125 -0.44 9.82 -12.07
C GLU A 125 -0.30 8.79 -13.20
N SER A 126 -1.18 7.78 -13.26
CA SER A 126 -1.23 6.85 -14.39
C SER A 126 -1.57 7.56 -15.70
N GLY A 127 -2.46 8.56 -15.67
CA GLY A 127 -2.76 9.39 -16.82
C GLY A 127 -1.56 10.26 -17.24
N ARG A 128 -0.84 10.86 -16.28
CA ARG A 128 0.39 11.61 -16.55
C ARG A 128 1.45 10.74 -17.21
N LEU A 129 1.74 9.58 -16.62
CA LEU A 129 2.73 8.64 -17.12
C LEU A 129 2.34 8.04 -18.48
N ALA A 130 1.05 7.72 -18.67
CA ALA A 130 0.53 7.27 -19.96
C ALA A 130 0.79 8.29 -21.08
N ARG A 131 0.55 9.58 -20.81
CA ARG A 131 0.84 10.65 -21.76
C ARG A 131 2.32 10.71 -22.12
N GLN A 132 3.21 10.72 -21.10
CA GLN A 132 4.65 10.82 -21.31
C GLN A 132 5.18 9.63 -22.10
N LEU A 133 4.77 8.41 -21.76
CA LEU A 133 5.12 7.21 -22.51
C LEU A 133 4.70 7.33 -23.98
N LEU A 134 3.46 7.74 -24.25
CA LEU A 134 2.99 7.86 -25.63
C LEU A 134 3.73 8.94 -26.41
N GLN A 135 4.09 10.06 -25.78
CA GLN A 135 4.92 11.10 -26.39
C GLN A 135 6.33 10.60 -26.70
N ASP A 136 6.93 9.84 -25.79
CA ASP A 136 8.25 9.26 -25.99
C ASP A 136 8.28 8.19 -27.09
N LEU A 137 7.17 7.50 -27.34
CA LEU A 137 7.10 6.53 -28.43
C LEU A 137 6.90 7.16 -29.82
N LEU A 138 6.61 8.47 -29.90
CA LEU A 138 6.36 9.12 -31.19
C LEU A 138 7.62 9.13 -32.08
N PRO A 139 7.45 9.08 -33.41
CA PRO A 139 8.50 9.41 -34.37
C PRO A 139 9.16 10.78 -34.09
N GLN A 140 10.47 10.88 -34.31
CA GLN A 140 11.26 12.08 -33.97
C GLN A 140 10.75 13.35 -34.66
N ASP A 141 10.33 13.24 -35.92
CA ASP A 141 9.74 14.34 -36.70
C ASP A 141 8.46 14.91 -36.08
N LEU A 142 7.69 14.08 -35.37
CA LEU A 142 6.55 14.54 -34.58
C LEU A 142 6.97 15.08 -33.23
N LYS A 143 7.98 14.48 -32.59
CA LYS A 143 8.53 14.98 -31.33
C LYS A 143 9.03 16.42 -31.48
N ASP A 144 9.73 16.72 -32.56
CA ASP A 144 10.31 18.04 -32.83
C ASP A 144 9.24 19.15 -32.99
N GLN A 145 7.98 18.78 -33.25
CA GLN A 145 6.84 19.70 -33.37
C GLN A 145 6.08 19.89 -32.05
N MET A 146 6.57 19.33 -30.94
CA MET A 146 5.92 19.35 -29.64
C MET A 146 6.79 20.06 -28.61
N GLU A 147 6.18 20.94 -27.81
CA GLU A 147 6.91 21.77 -26.83
C GLU A 147 7.15 21.07 -25.48
N ASP A 148 6.34 20.06 -25.13
CA ASP A 148 6.34 19.41 -23.81
C ASP A 148 6.77 17.94 -23.92
N ILE A 149 8.02 17.73 -24.37
CA ILE A 149 8.69 16.43 -24.40
C ILE A 149 9.87 16.47 -23.44
N ASP A 150 9.89 15.51 -22.52
CA ASP A 150 11.00 15.31 -21.59
C ASP A 150 12.10 14.48 -22.28
N PRO A 151 13.28 15.07 -22.56
CA PRO A 151 14.36 14.36 -23.24
C PRO A 151 15.03 13.28 -22.36
N ASP A 152 14.86 13.37 -21.03
CA ASP A 152 15.46 12.46 -20.05
C ASP A 152 14.48 11.36 -19.60
N PHE A 153 13.29 11.29 -20.22
CA PHE A 153 12.28 10.31 -19.88
C PHE A 153 12.79 8.88 -20.08
N ASN A 154 12.69 8.08 -19.02
CA ASN A 154 12.99 6.66 -19.05
C ASN A 154 11.80 5.89 -18.48
N PHE A 155 11.08 5.18 -19.35
CA PHE A 155 9.85 4.51 -18.96
C PHE A 155 10.06 3.46 -17.86
N GLU A 156 11.14 2.68 -17.88
CA GLU A 156 11.38 1.65 -16.86
C GLU A 156 11.53 2.26 -15.47
N LYS A 157 12.32 3.34 -15.38
CA LYS A 157 12.52 4.09 -14.13
C LYS A 157 11.21 4.73 -13.67
N GLU A 158 10.52 5.45 -14.55
CA GLU A 158 9.26 6.13 -14.22
C GLU A 158 8.15 5.14 -13.84
N ARG A 159 8.10 3.96 -14.47
CA ARG A 159 7.21 2.85 -14.10
C ARG A 159 7.54 2.36 -12.69
N ASP A 160 8.79 2.13 -12.35
CA ASP A 160 9.20 1.63 -11.04
C ASP A 160 8.99 2.69 -9.93
N ASP A 161 9.17 3.97 -10.25
CA ASP A 161 8.80 5.09 -9.38
C ASP A 161 7.28 5.16 -9.19
N PHE A 162 6.49 4.97 -10.25
CA PHE A 162 5.04 4.94 -10.21
C PHE A 162 4.50 3.76 -9.38
N ILE A 163 5.05 2.56 -9.53
CA ILE A 163 4.68 1.38 -8.71
C ILE A 163 4.96 1.68 -7.23
N ARG A 164 6.15 2.21 -6.89
CA ARG A 164 6.48 2.59 -5.52
C ARG A 164 5.59 3.71 -4.99
N PHE A 165 5.19 4.65 -5.85
CA PHE A 165 4.23 5.69 -5.51
C PHE A 165 2.86 5.08 -5.17
N ALA A 166 2.34 4.19 -6.02
CA ALA A 166 1.05 3.54 -5.83
C ALA A 166 1.00 2.67 -4.57
N GLN A 167 2.06 1.90 -4.29
CA GLN A 167 2.19 1.07 -3.10
C GLN A 167 2.07 1.86 -1.78
N ARG A 168 2.47 3.15 -1.75
CA ARG A 168 2.28 4.01 -0.56
C ARG A 168 0.81 4.24 -0.22
N PHE A 169 -0.07 4.09 -1.22
CA PHE A 169 -1.50 4.22 -1.04
C PHE A 169 -2.20 2.88 -0.82
N GLU A 170 -1.52 1.74 -0.85
CA GLU A 170 -2.16 0.49 -0.50
C GLU A 170 -2.55 0.45 0.98
N PHE A 171 -3.58 -0.32 1.28
CA PHE A 171 -3.95 -0.61 2.65
C PHE A 171 -3.01 -1.67 3.22
N GLY A 172 -2.54 -1.45 4.45
CA GLY A 172 -1.88 -2.52 5.20
C GLY A 172 -2.81 -3.73 5.39
N PRO A 173 -2.27 -4.93 5.67
CA PRO A 173 -2.99 -6.20 5.57
C PRO A 173 -4.28 -6.25 6.41
N SER A 174 -4.26 -5.66 7.62
CA SER A 174 -5.44 -5.59 8.47
C SER A 174 -6.55 -4.71 7.89
N THR A 175 -6.22 -3.50 7.43
CA THR A 175 -7.20 -2.59 6.82
C THR A 175 -7.72 -3.16 5.51
N ALA A 176 -6.85 -3.72 4.67
CA ALA A 176 -7.21 -4.34 3.40
C ALA A 176 -8.23 -5.48 3.61
N SER A 177 -7.98 -6.36 4.60
CA SER A 177 -8.88 -7.46 4.95
C SER A 177 -10.26 -6.97 5.39
N LEU A 178 -10.32 -5.91 6.21
CA LEU A 178 -11.60 -5.32 6.64
C LEU A 178 -12.34 -4.65 5.49
N VAL A 179 -11.64 -3.95 4.60
CA VAL A 179 -12.22 -3.33 3.40
C VAL A 179 -12.77 -4.37 2.44
N LYS A 180 -12.02 -5.45 2.21
CA LYS A 180 -12.47 -6.58 1.38
C LYS A 180 -13.73 -7.21 1.98
N ALA A 181 -13.72 -7.52 3.27
CA ALA A 181 -14.86 -8.08 3.99
C ALA A 181 -16.11 -7.15 3.97
N ALA A 182 -15.91 -5.84 3.99
CA ALA A 182 -16.98 -4.86 3.85
C ALA A 182 -17.59 -4.88 2.43
N ARG A 183 -16.74 -4.89 1.39
CA ARG A 183 -17.16 -4.96 -0.01
C ARG A 183 -17.92 -6.25 -0.32
N GLU A 184 -17.46 -7.39 0.18
CA GLU A 184 -18.15 -8.70 0.06
C GLU A 184 -19.54 -8.72 0.71
N ARG A 185 -19.83 -7.76 1.61
CA ARG A 185 -21.12 -7.61 2.29
C ARG A 185 -21.91 -6.41 1.78
N ASP A 186 -21.55 -5.87 0.62
CA ASP A 186 -22.15 -4.66 0.03
C ASP A 186 -22.14 -3.44 0.96
N ILE A 187 -21.15 -3.36 1.87
CA ILE A 187 -20.95 -2.20 2.74
C ILE A 187 -20.01 -1.22 2.02
N PRO A 188 -20.47 0.01 1.71
CA PRO A 188 -19.62 1.01 1.07
C PRO A 188 -18.38 1.29 1.93
N ALA A 189 -17.20 1.27 1.32
CA ALA A 189 -15.94 1.59 1.97
C ALA A 189 -15.26 2.74 1.22
N MET A 190 -14.91 3.82 1.94
CA MET A 190 -14.22 4.98 1.39
C MET A 190 -12.98 5.31 2.21
N ARG A 191 -11.86 5.60 1.54
CA ARG A 191 -10.67 6.12 2.21
C ARG A 191 -10.84 7.62 2.44
N LEU A 192 -10.57 8.09 3.64
CA LEU A 192 -10.73 9.48 4.03
C LEU A 192 -9.41 10.27 4.04
N ASN A 193 -8.25 9.60 4.17
CA ASN A 193 -6.93 10.25 4.19
C ASN A 193 -5.80 9.31 3.72
N GLN A 194 -4.58 9.83 3.70
CA GLN A 194 -3.36 9.08 3.34
C GLN A 194 -2.91 8.07 4.43
N TYR A 195 -3.36 8.21 5.67
CA TYR A 195 -2.99 7.36 6.81
C TYR A 195 -3.93 6.17 7.03
N SER A 196 -4.61 5.73 5.97
CA SER A 196 -5.50 4.58 5.99
C SER A 196 -6.69 4.71 6.97
N LEU A 197 -7.18 5.93 7.16
CA LEU A 197 -8.50 6.17 7.74
C LEU A 197 -9.55 5.76 6.71
N VAL A 198 -10.43 4.84 7.08
CA VAL A 198 -11.49 4.31 6.23
C VAL A 198 -12.82 4.53 6.91
N GLN A 199 -13.82 4.93 6.12
CA GLN A 199 -15.21 4.94 6.52
C GLN A 199 -15.96 3.79 5.85
N PHE A 200 -16.72 3.07 6.66
CA PHE A 200 -17.70 2.08 6.23
C PHE A 200 -19.11 2.64 6.35
N GLY A 201 -20.00 2.28 5.42
CA GLY A 201 -21.39 2.72 5.43
C GLY A 201 -21.56 4.23 5.15
N GLN A 202 -22.81 4.69 5.27
CA GLN A 202 -23.20 6.06 4.92
C GLN A 202 -24.18 6.64 5.95
N GLY A 203 -24.25 7.97 5.99
CA GLY A 203 -25.18 8.70 6.85
C GLY A 203 -25.03 8.34 8.32
N LYS A 204 -26.15 8.16 9.03
CA LYS A 204 -26.17 7.81 10.46
C LYS A 204 -25.58 6.43 10.79
N TYR A 205 -25.40 5.56 9.79
CA TYR A 205 -24.85 4.21 9.96
C TYR A 205 -23.35 4.12 9.66
N GLN A 206 -22.70 5.25 9.40
CA GLN A 206 -21.26 5.26 9.12
C GLN A 206 -20.44 4.79 10.33
N LYS A 207 -19.38 4.02 10.06
CA LYS A 207 -18.35 3.62 11.02
C LYS A 207 -16.99 4.01 10.48
N ARG A 208 -16.03 4.27 11.36
CA ARG A 208 -14.67 4.66 10.96
C ARG A 208 -13.65 3.73 11.60
N ILE A 209 -12.66 3.38 10.81
CA ILE A 209 -11.51 2.59 11.25
C ILE A 209 -10.21 3.25 10.84
N GLN A 210 -9.18 3.04 11.65
CA GLN A 210 -7.79 3.24 11.26
C GLN A 210 -7.00 2.05 11.76
N ALA A 211 -6.41 1.29 10.83
CA ALA A 211 -5.98 -0.09 11.09
C ALA A 211 -7.12 -0.92 11.72
N THR A 212 -6.95 -1.42 12.93
CA THR A 212 -7.97 -2.18 13.67
C THR A 212 -8.66 -1.37 14.76
N VAL A 213 -8.31 -0.09 14.92
CA VAL A 213 -8.98 0.82 15.87
C VAL A 213 -10.26 1.31 15.22
N THR A 214 -11.37 1.24 15.94
CA THR A 214 -12.69 1.65 15.45
C THR A 214 -13.22 2.83 16.26
N ASN A 215 -14.26 3.50 15.78
CA ASN A 215 -14.98 4.52 16.55
C ASN A 215 -15.66 3.97 17.83
N GLU A 216 -15.72 2.65 18.03
CA GLU A 216 -16.22 2.02 19.26
C GLU A 216 -15.09 1.74 20.27
N THR A 217 -13.82 1.85 19.85
CA THR A 217 -12.68 1.66 20.73
C THR A 217 -12.53 2.92 21.60
N ARG A 218 -12.85 2.79 22.89
CA ARG A 218 -12.83 3.91 23.84
C ARG A 218 -11.43 4.50 23.97
N HIS A 219 -11.33 5.83 23.96
CA HIS A 219 -10.05 6.56 24.03
C HIS A 219 -9.18 6.13 25.22
N ILE A 220 -9.76 6.11 26.43
CA ILE A 220 -9.06 5.70 27.66
C ILE A 220 -8.49 4.28 27.52
N SER A 221 -9.21 3.37 26.86
CA SER A 221 -8.71 2.01 26.62
C SER A 221 -7.53 1.98 25.65
N VAL A 222 -7.51 2.86 24.65
CA VAL A 222 -6.37 3.00 23.73
C VAL A 222 -5.14 3.56 24.46
N GLU A 223 -5.34 4.56 25.33
CA GLU A 223 -4.26 5.15 26.13
C GLU A 223 -3.65 4.12 27.06
N ILE A 224 -4.47 3.43 27.85
CA ILE A 224 -4.02 2.37 28.76
C ILE A 224 -3.26 1.29 27.98
N ALA A 225 -3.82 0.78 26.87
CA ALA A 225 -3.17 -0.28 26.07
C ALA A 225 -1.86 0.17 25.39
N SER A 226 -1.66 1.47 25.20
CA SER A 226 -0.43 2.03 24.63
C SER A 226 0.67 2.26 25.66
N ASP A 227 0.31 2.33 26.95
CA ASP A 227 1.24 2.41 28.07
C ASP A 227 1.42 1.04 28.75
N LYS A 228 2.65 0.53 28.68
CA LYS A 228 2.99 -0.79 29.21
C LYS A 228 2.94 -0.85 30.75
N ASP A 229 3.13 0.27 31.44
CA ASP A 229 3.09 0.33 32.89
C ASP A 229 1.66 0.38 33.41
N ASP A 230 0.82 1.22 32.79
CA ASP A 230 -0.62 1.29 33.11
C ASP A 230 -1.33 -0.02 32.80
N THR A 231 -1.03 -0.64 31.64
CA THR A 231 -1.59 -1.95 31.28
C THR A 231 -1.23 -3.02 32.30
N ASN A 232 0.05 -3.12 32.67
CA ASN A 232 0.51 -4.15 33.62
C ASN A 232 -0.13 -3.95 35.00
N SER A 233 -0.12 -2.71 35.50
CA SER A 233 -0.68 -2.36 36.81
C SER A 233 -2.19 -2.65 36.87
N LEU A 234 -2.95 -2.26 35.85
CA LEU A 234 -4.39 -2.54 35.77
C LEU A 234 -4.68 -4.05 35.79
N LEU A 235 -3.93 -4.84 35.02
CA LEU A 235 -4.13 -6.29 34.99
C LEU A 235 -3.74 -6.94 36.33
N ASN A 236 -2.66 -6.48 36.96
CA ASN A 236 -2.22 -6.94 38.28
C ASN A 236 -3.27 -6.65 39.37
N ASP A 237 -3.83 -5.44 39.38
CA ASP A 237 -4.85 -5.02 40.36
C ASP A 237 -6.14 -5.85 40.22
N LEU A 238 -6.40 -6.37 39.02
CA LEU A 238 -7.50 -7.31 38.73
C LEU A 238 -7.13 -8.77 39.07
N GLY A 239 -5.94 -9.04 39.59
CA GLY A 239 -5.47 -10.37 39.98
C GLY A 239 -4.99 -11.25 38.82
N LEU A 240 -4.75 -10.68 37.64
CA LEU A 240 -4.20 -11.44 36.52
C LEU A 240 -2.69 -11.62 36.67
N PRO A 241 -2.14 -12.78 36.27
CA PRO A 241 -0.70 -13.01 36.33
C PRO A 241 0.01 -12.12 35.31
N VAL A 242 0.81 -11.18 35.80
CA VAL A 242 1.65 -10.32 35.00
C VAL A 242 3.11 -10.40 35.45
N PRO A 243 4.09 -10.11 34.56
CA PRO A 243 5.48 -9.98 34.96
C PRO A 243 5.66 -8.89 36.02
N ILE A 244 6.52 -9.15 37.00
CA ILE A 244 6.94 -8.13 37.95
C ILE A 244 7.77 -7.12 37.17
N GLN A 245 7.33 -5.87 37.10
CA GLN A 245 8.04 -4.82 36.39
C GLN A 245 8.11 -3.52 37.19
N LYS A 246 9.05 -2.65 36.81
CA LYS A 246 9.13 -1.29 37.33
C LYS A 246 9.75 -0.33 36.32
N LEU A 247 9.19 0.87 36.27
CA LEU A 247 9.77 1.99 35.54
C LEU A 247 10.97 2.58 36.29
N VAL A 248 12.09 2.73 35.60
CA VAL A 248 13.35 3.27 36.13
C VAL A 248 13.90 4.37 35.22
N TYR A 249 14.66 5.30 35.81
CA TYR A 249 15.15 6.50 35.10
C TYR A 249 16.67 6.55 34.99
N ASN A 250 17.39 5.63 35.61
CA ASN A 250 18.85 5.53 35.47
C ASN A 250 19.35 4.09 35.59
N LYS A 251 20.60 3.88 35.14
CA LYS A 251 21.27 2.57 35.14
C LYS A 251 21.35 1.94 36.53
N LYS A 252 21.59 2.75 37.58
CA LYS A 252 21.72 2.26 38.96
C LYS A 252 20.40 1.71 39.47
N GLU A 253 19.30 2.40 39.19
CA GLU A 253 17.94 1.91 39.48
C GLU A 253 17.60 0.66 38.69
N ALA A 254 18.00 0.58 37.42
CA ALA A 254 17.77 -0.59 36.58
C ALA A 254 18.42 -1.85 37.18
N VAL A 255 19.69 -1.74 37.56
CA VAL A 255 20.44 -2.84 38.22
C VAL A 255 19.85 -3.19 39.58
N ARG A 256 19.47 -2.18 40.38
CA ARG A 256 18.82 -2.41 41.68
C ARG A 256 17.51 -3.16 41.51
N MET A 257 16.72 -2.80 40.50
CA MET A 257 15.46 -3.48 40.21
C MET A 257 15.71 -4.91 39.72
N ALA A 258 16.67 -5.11 38.83
CA ALA A 258 17.01 -6.46 38.35
C ALA A 258 17.40 -7.39 39.52
N ASN A 259 18.23 -6.92 40.44
CA ASN A 259 18.59 -7.68 41.65
C ASN A 259 17.39 -7.95 42.58
N ARG A 260 16.41 -7.04 42.63
CA ARG A 260 15.20 -7.22 43.44
C ARG A 260 14.22 -8.23 42.82
N ILE A 261 14.09 -8.23 41.50
CA ILE A 261 13.24 -9.18 40.76
C ILE A 261 13.87 -10.58 40.80
N GLY A 262 15.20 -10.64 40.68
CA GLY A 262 15.94 -11.86 40.41
C GLY A 262 16.14 -12.08 38.91
N TYR A 263 17.31 -12.60 38.54
CA TYR A 263 17.67 -12.89 37.16
C TYR A 263 17.06 -14.23 36.68
N PRO A 264 16.81 -14.38 35.36
CA PRO A 264 17.01 -13.39 34.29
C PRO A 264 15.93 -12.29 34.23
N VAL A 265 16.27 -11.14 33.64
CA VAL A 265 15.36 -10.00 33.44
C VAL A 265 15.31 -9.54 31.99
N VAL A 266 14.31 -8.73 31.67
CA VAL A 266 14.14 -8.02 30.40
C VAL A 266 14.22 -6.52 30.66
N VAL A 267 14.84 -5.80 29.73
CA VAL A 267 14.92 -4.34 29.73
C VAL A 267 14.33 -3.81 28.43
N LYS A 268 13.35 -2.90 28.51
CA LYS A 268 12.65 -2.38 27.32
C LYS A 268 12.23 -0.91 27.46
N PRO A 269 12.04 -0.18 26.34
CA PRO A 269 11.49 1.17 26.39
C PRO A 269 10.00 1.14 26.72
N LEU A 270 9.52 2.14 27.48
CA LEU A 270 8.11 2.27 27.85
C LEU A 270 7.20 2.32 26.61
N ASN A 271 7.53 3.17 25.63
CA ASN A 271 6.63 3.53 24.53
C ASN A 271 7.14 3.13 23.12
N ALA A 272 8.01 2.12 23.02
CA ALA A 272 8.45 1.57 21.73
C ALA A 272 7.62 0.36 21.28
N ASN A 273 7.49 0.21 19.95
CA ASN A 273 6.76 -0.87 19.27
C ASN A 273 7.69 -1.81 18.48
N HIS A 274 7.16 -2.96 18.05
CA HIS A 274 7.85 -3.96 17.22
C HIS A 274 9.17 -4.48 17.80
N GLY A 275 9.28 -4.58 19.13
CA GLY A 275 10.47 -5.11 19.79
C GLY A 275 11.71 -4.21 19.72
N ARG A 276 11.60 -2.98 19.19
CA ARG A 276 12.73 -2.07 19.08
C ARG A 276 13.24 -1.65 20.46
N GLY A 277 14.54 -1.84 20.69
CA GLY A 277 15.19 -1.49 21.95
C GLY A 277 14.91 -2.46 23.11
N VAL A 278 14.30 -3.62 22.83
CA VAL A 278 14.06 -4.67 23.83
C VAL A 278 15.29 -5.55 23.96
N SER A 279 15.75 -5.79 25.18
CA SER A 279 16.82 -6.72 25.51
C SER A 279 16.30 -7.77 26.48
N ILE A 280 16.40 -9.04 26.10
CA ILE A 280 15.83 -10.18 26.82
C ILE A 280 16.91 -11.08 27.41
N ASN A 281 16.52 -11.95 28.35
CA ASN A 281 17.37 -12.96 28.95
C ASN A 281 18.70 -12.39 29.52
N LEU A 282 18.61 -11.24 30.19
CA LEU A 282 19.76 -10.61 30.83
C LEU A 282 20.00 -11.31 32.16
N THR A 283 21.22 -11.77 32.41
CA THR A 283 21.61 -12.55 33.59
C THR A 283 22.59 -11.82 34.49
N GLU A 284 23.15 -10.69 34.05
CA GLU A 284 24.21 -9.96 34.74
C GLU A 284 23.97 -8.44 34.78
N ASN A 285 24.55 -7.78 35.79
CA ASN A 285 24.37 -6.34 36.01
C ASN A 285 24.89 -5.50 34.82
N GLU A 286 26.03 -5.89 34.24
CA GLU A 286 26.69 -5.23 33.11
C GLU A 286 25.80 -5.28 31.86
N GLN A 287 25.11 -6.40 31.65
CA GLN A 287 24.16 -6.58 30.57
C GLN A 287 22.95 -5.65 30.75
N VAL A 288 22.41 -5.55 31.97
CA VAL A 288 21.31 -4.62 32.30
C VAL A 288 21.70 -3.16 32.05
N GLN A 289 22.91 -2.75 32.44
CA GLN A 289 23.38 -1.38 32.20
C GLN A 289 23.53 -1.05 30.71
N SER A 290 23.98 -2.02 29.92
CA SER A 290 24.14 -1.89 28.46
C SER A 290 22.77 -1.84 27.78
N ALA A 291 21.88 -2.77 28.14
CA ALA A 291 20.50 -2.82 27.66
C ALA A 291 19.73 -1.53 27.97
N PHE A 292 19.92 -0.95 29.16
CA PHE A 292 19.29 0.30 29.54
C PHE A 292 19.69 1.47 28.62
N LYS A 293 20.96 1.53 28.19
CA LYS A 293 21.42 2.53 27.22
C LYS A 293 20.70 2.35 25.87
N ILE A 294 20.64 1.13 25.36
CA ILE A 294 19.96 0.79 24.11
C ILE A 294 18.46 1.14 24.19
N ALA A 295 17.79 0.74 25.28
CA ALA A 295 16.38 1.02 25.48
C ALA A 295 16.09 2.53 25.51
N ARG A 296 16.97 3.31 26.14
CA ARG A 296 16.83 4.77 26.19
C ARG A 296 17.08 5.46 24.86
N GLU A 297 18.04 4.99 24.07
CA GLU A 297 18.32 5.53 22.73
C GLU A 297 17.18 5.22 21.74
N ARG A 298 16.47 4.11 21.94
CA ARG A 298 15.38 3.66 21.06
C ARG A 298 13.99 4.11 21.51
N GLY A 299 13.82 4.48 22.78
CA GLY A 299 12.59 5.05 23.32
C GLY A 299 12.52 6.57 23.14
N SER A 300 11.31 7.11 23.07
CA SER A 300 11.11 8.57 23.11
C SER A 300 10.82 9.09 24.52
N SER A 301 10.54 8.19 25.48
CA SER A 301 10.38 8.54 26.89
C SER A 301 11.72 8.48 27.66
N LYS A 302 11.81 9.22 28.77
CA LYS A 302 12.98 9.14 29.68
C LYS A 302 13.01 7.84 30.50
N GLY A 303 11.88 7.14 30.61
CA GLY A 303 11.72 5.94 31.43
C GLY A 303 12.01 4.65 30.67
N VAL A 304 12.62 3.69 31.36
CA VAL A 304 12.90 2.34 30.86
C VAL A 304 12.27 1.34 31.81
N LEU A 305 11.63 0.30 31.28
CA LEU A 305 11.07 -0.78 32.08
C LEU A 305 12.10 -1.88 32.30
N VAL A 306 12.19 -2.35 33.55
CA VAL A 306 12.85 -3.61 33.91
C VAL A 306 11.77 -4.57 34.38
N GLU A 307 11.70 -5.76 33.78
CA GLU A 307 10.69 -6.77 34.09
C GLU A 307 11.30 -8.17 34.27
N SER A 308 10.62 -9.06 35.00
CA SER A 308 10.97 -10.47 35.12
C SER A 308 10.92 -11.17 33.76
N PHE A 309 11.92 -11.99 33.44
CA PHE A 309 11.90 -12.81 32.22
C PHE A 309 11.05 -14.06 32.43
N ILE A 310 10.07 -14.28 31.55
CA ILE A 310 9.16 -15.43 31.60
C ILE A 310 9.48 -16.38 30.45
N THR A 311 9.65 -17.66 30.75
CA THR A 311 9.83 -18.72 29.75
C THR A 311 8.50 -19.38 29.41
N GLY A 312 8.34 -19.77 28.15
CA GLY A 312 7.13 -20.44 27.68
C GLY A 312 6.85 -20.20 26.20
N LEU A 313 5.64 -20.54 25.79
CA LEU A 313 5.15 -20.34 24.44
C LEU A 313 4.41 -19.00 24.33
N ASP A 314 4.85 -18.12 23.42
CA ASP A 314 4.17 -16.85 23.10
C ASP A 314 2.93 -17.11 22.22
N HIS A 315 1.76 -16.70 22.71
CA HIS A 315 0.49 -16.79 22.00
C HIS A 315 -0.13 -15.40 21.84
N ARG A 316 -0.55 -15.06 20.62
CA ARG A 316 -1.36 -13.88 20.32
C ARG A 316 -2.84 -14.27 20.32
N MET A 317 -3.60 -13.69 21.23
CA MET A 317 -5.04 -13.88 21.36
C MET A 317 -5.79 -12.70 20.74
N LEU A 318 -6.79 -12.97 19.90
CA LEU A 318 -7.68 -11.97 19.30
C LEU A 318 -9.03 -12.00 20.00
N VAL A 319 -9.36 -10.93 20.71
CA VAL A 319 -10.66 -10.75 21.38
C VAL A 319 -11.49 -9.72 20.62
N VAL A 320 -12.72 -10.09 20.25
CA VAL A 320 -13.68 -9.20 19.56
C VAL A 320 -14.99 -9.25 20.33
N ASN A 321 -15.54 -8.08 20.71
CA ASN A 321 -16.79 -7.96 21.47
C ASN A 321 -16.83 -8.87 22.71
N GLY A 322 -15.71 -8.90 23.47
CA GLY A 322 -15.59 -9.70 24.69
C GLY A 322 -15.46 -11.21 24.48
N LYS A 323 -15.34 -11.68 23.23
CA LYS A 323 -15.16 -13.11 22.91
C LYS A 323 -13.78 -13.36 22.33
N LEU A 324 -13.11 -14.42 22.79
CA LEU A 324 -11.87 -14.90 22.18
C LEU A 324 -12.20 -15.59 20.85
N ILE A 325 -11.74 -15.00 19.74
CA ILE A 325 -12.06 -15.46 18.38
C ILE A 325 -10.95 -16.34 17.81
N ALA A 326 -9.70 -16.00 18.09
CA ALA A 326 -8.55 -16.73 17.55
C ALA A 326 -7.35 -16.69 18.50
N VAL A 327 -6.52 -17.72 18.44
CA VAL A 327 -5.23 -17.80 19.13
C VAL A 327 -4.19 -18.25 18.12
N ALA A 328 -3.10 -17.51 18.00
CA ALA A 328 -1.97 -17.85 17.14
C ALA A 328 -0.69 -17.98 17.98
N LYS A 329 -0.02 -19.12 17.90
CA LYS A 329 1.31 -19.30 18.48
C LYS A 329 2.32 -18.51 17.64
N ARG A 330 3.15 -17.69 18.28
CA ARG A 330 4.27 -17.03 17.59
C ARG A 330 5.47 -17.95 17.56
N VAL A 331 6.03 -18.11 16.36
CA VAL A 331 7.27 -18.86 16.14
C VAL A 331 8.29 -17.87 15.57
N PRO A 332 9.49 -17.76 16.16
CA PRO A 332 10.56 -16.96 15.56
C PRO A 332 10.85 -17.41 14.13
N GLY A 333 11.30 -16.47 13.29
CA GLY A 333 11.77 -16.81 11.94
C GLY A 333 12.86 -17.86 12.03
N HIS A 334 12.67 -18.99 11.35
CA HIS A 334 13.59 -20.11 11.36
C HIS A 334 13.57 -20.80 9.99
N VAL A 335 14.64 -21.54 9.71
CA VAL A 335 14.70 -22.50 8.62
C VAL A 335 14.97 -23.88 9.20
N THR A 336 14.48 -24.93 8.55
CA THR A 336 14.79 -26.31 8.93
C THR A 336 15.88 -26.83 8.01
N GLY A 337 17.02 -27.22 8.58
CA GLY A 337 18.11 -27.83 7.82
C GLY A 337 17.68 -29.17 7.23
N ASP A 338 17.88 -29.32 5.93
CA ASP A 338 17.59 -30.54 5.18
C ASP A 338 18.84 -31.42 4.94
N GLY A 339 20.00 -30.96 5.43
CA GLY A 339 21.30 -31.60 5.27
C GLY A 339 21.93 -31.43 3.88
N LYS A 340 21.32 -30.64 2.98
CA LYS A 340 21.77 -30.46 1.59
C LYS A 340 21.97 -28.99 1.25
N ASP A 341 20.98 -28.16 1.54
CA ASP A 341 20.96 -26.76 1.16
C ASP A 341 21.66 -25.87 2.19
N SER A 342 22.24 -24.77 1.70
CA SER A 342 22.81 -23.74 2.58
C SER A 342 21.70 -22.94 3.28
N ILE A 343 22.03 -22.29 4.40
CA ILE A 343 21.07 -21.42 5.12
C ILE A 343 20.48 -20.36 4.20
N GLN A 344 21.29 -19.73 3.34
CA GLN A 344 20.81 -18.73 2.39
C GLN A 344 19.79 -19.32 1.41
N ARG A 345 20.06 -20.53 0.89
CA ARG A 345 19.14 -21.21 -0.02
C ARG A 345 17.82 -21.57 0.66
N LEU A 346 17.87 -22.05 1.90
CA LEU A 346 16.66 -22.33 2.69
C LEU A 346 15.85 -21.06 2.96
N ILE A 347 16.52 -19.93 3.22
CA ILE A 347 15.86 -18.61 3.35
C ILE A 347 15.17 -18.23 2.04
N ASP A 348 15.84 -18.37 0.90
CA ASP A 348 15.28 -18.03 -0.41
C ASP A 348 14.07 -18.93 -0.74
N ILE A 349 14.12 -20.21 -0.38
CA ILE A 349 13.00 -21.15 -0.51
C ILE A 349 11.81 -20.70 0.35
N VAL A 350 12.04 -20.39 1.64
CA VAL A 350 10.97 -19.90 2.53
C VAL A 350 10.38 -18.60 2.01
N ASN A 351 11.20 -17.67 1.53
CA ASN A 351 10.77 -16.38 0.99
C ASN A 351 10.09 -16.49 -0.40
N SER A 352 10.14 -17.65 -1.04
CA SER A 352 9.40 -17.92 -2.28
C SER A 352 7.93 -18.29 -2.04
N ASP A 353 7.55 -18.60 -0.80
CA ASP A 353 6.15 -18.81 -0.44
C ASP A 353 5.40 -17.47 -0.56
N PRO A 354 4.35 -17.36 -1.39
CA PRO A 354 3.64 -16.10 -1.62
C PRO A 354 2.73 -15.66 -0.45
N ARG A 355 2.68 -16.41 0.67
CA ARG A 355 1.75 -16.20 1.79
C ARG A 355 2.26 -15.32 2.92
#